data_AF-A0A1Y0KQN9-F1
#
_entry.id   AF-A0A1Y0KQN9-F1
#
_cell.length_a   1.000
_cell.length_b   1.000
_cell.length_c   1.000
_cell.angle_alpha   90.00
_cell.angle_beta   90.00
_cell.angle_gamma   90.00
#
_symmetry.space_group_name_H-M   'P 1'
#
loop_
_entity.id
_entity.type
_entity.pdbx_description
1 polymer ?
#
loop_
_entity_poly.entity_id
_entity_poly.type
_entity_poly.pdbx_seq_one_letter_code
_entity_poly.pdbx_strand_id
1 'polypeptide(L)'
;MRKTLTAVLLALTLPTLAMAATDGGHHDGKGPGHRGAPIFKDLDLNKEQRQDMRKLMGEQMKTRHDITKRYLDKLPEKEQQAMKAELKASFDKQQAAMRSLLTPEQQKKFDAHVKKMEERRAAKHKAKAETQAKAE
;
A
#
# COMPACT_ATOMS: atom_id res chain seq x y z
N MET A 1 -35.60 47.48 -0.65
CA MET A 1 -36.74 46.98 0.17
C MET A 1 -37.17 45.62 -0.36
N ARG A 2 -37.46 44.66 0.57
CA ARG A 2 -38.15 43.35 0.40
C ARG A 2 -37.34 42.28 -0.38
N LYS A 3 -36.64 41.31 0.24
CA LYS A 3 -37.06 40.12 1.03
C LYS A 3 -38.10 39.23 0.32
N THR A 4 -37.66 38.09 -0.21
CA THR A 4 -38.38 36.80 -0.17
C THR A 4 -37.40 35.62 -0.21
N LEU A 5 -37.32 34.93 0.92
CA LEU A 5 -36.79 33.57 1.06
C LEU A 5 -37.76 32.59 0.39
N THR A 6 -37.24 31.64 -0.37
CA THR A 6 -37.94 30.38 -0.66
C THR A 6 -36.92 29.25 -0.60
N ALA A 7 -36.97 28.52 0.51
CA ALA A 7 -36.30 27.25 0.70
C ALA A 7 -37.17 26.14 0.09
N VAL A 8 -36.58 25.29 -0.75
CA VAL A 8 -37.17 24.00 -1.14
C VAL A 8 -36.14 22.93 -0.82
N LEU A 9 -36.32 22.30 0.33
CA LEU A 9 -35.64 21.07 0.73
C LEU A 9 -36.35 19.90 0.04
N LEU A 10 -35.78 19.43 -1.07
CA LEU A 10 -36.20 18.17 -1.69
C LEU A 10 -35.46 17.03 -0.99
N ALA A 11 -36.11 16.42 0.01
CA ALA A 11 -35.63 15.21 0.65
C ALA A 11 -35.70 14.04 -0.36
N LEU A 12 -34.55 13.66 -0.92
CA LEU A 12 -34.40 12.45 -1.72
C LEU A 12 -34.41 11.24 -0.78
N THR A 13 -35.56 10.58 -0.66
CA THR A 13 -35.67 9.25 -0.08
C THR A 13 -35.13 8.23 -1.09
N LEU A 14 -33.88 7.81 -0.91
CA LEU A 14 -33.31 6.72 -1.70
C LEU A 14 -33.98 5.39 -1.31
N PRO A 15 -34.52 4.62 -2.27
CA PRO A 15 -34.94 3.24 -2.02
C PRO A 15 -33.71 2.40 -1.69
N THR A 16 -33.77 1.75 -0.53
CA THR A 16 -32.80 0.77 -0.05
C THR A 16 -32.70 -0.40 -1.06
N LEU A 17 -31.64 -0.42 -1.85
CA LEU A 17 -31.24 -1.60 -2.63
C LEU A 17 -30.77 -2.68 -1.65
N ALA A 18 -31.60 -3.69 -1.44
CA ALA A 18 -31.17 -4.96 -0.87
C ALA A 18 -30.19 -5.62 -1.86
N MET A 19 -28.89 -5.42 -1.65
CA MET A 19 -27.87 -6.27 -2.27
C MET A 19 -27.87 -7.60 -1.53
N ALA A 20 -28.49 -8.60 -2.16
CA ALA A 20 -28.32 -10.00 -1.82
C ALA A 20 -26.81 -10.29 -1.75
N ALA A 21 -26.32 -10.59 -0.55
CA ALA A 21 -25.00 -11.14 -0.37
C ALA A 21 -25.04 -12.56 -0.95
N THR A 22 -24.59 -12.67 -2.20
CA THR A 22 -24.25 -13.94 -2.81
C THR A 22 -23.24 -14.64 -1.92
N ASP A 23 -23.67 -15.79 -1.39
CA ASP A 23 -22.81 -16.82 -0.82
C ASP A 23 -21.62 -17.04 -1.76
N GLY A 24 -20.46 -16.57 -1.33
CA GLY A 24 -19.34 -16.26 -2.19
C GLY A 24 -18.04 -16.69 -1.55
N GLY A 25 -17.74 -17.98 -1.71
CA GLY A 25 -16.39 -18.50 -1.94
C GLY A 25 -15.38 -18.30 -0.82
N HIS A 26 -14.82 -19.40 -0.33
CA HIS A 26 -13.54 -19.43 0.37
C HIS A 26 -12.50 -18.64 -0.43
N HIS A 27 -12.22 -17.40 -0.03
CA HIS A 27 -11.12 -16.60 -0.55
C HIS A 27 -9.83 -17.07 0.13
N ASP A 28 -9.31 -18.21 -0.33
CA ASP A 28 -7.92 -18.58 -0.11
C ASP A 28 -7.03 -17.42 -0.57
N GLY A 29 -6.30 -16.86 0.40
CA GLY A 29 -5.77 -15.51 0.35
C GLY A 29 -4.96 -15.19 -0.89
N LYS A 30 -5.57 -14.52 -1.88
CA LYS A 30 -4.90 -13.94 -3.04
C LYS A 30 -4.77 -12.42 -2.86
N GLY A 31 -4.03 -12.01 -1.83
CA GLY A 31 -3.59 -10.62 -1.73
C GLY A 31 -2.63 -10.28 -2.90
N PRO A 32 -2.50 -9.01 -3.32
CA PRO A 32 -1.66 -8.58 -4.46
C PRO A 32 -0.13 -8.80 -4.29
N GLY A 33 0.30 -9.59 -3.31
CA GLY A 33 1.70 -9.82 -2.94
C GLY A 33 2.21 -11.24 -3.17
N HIS A 34 1.48 -12.08 -3.91
CA HIS A 34 1.96 -13.44 -4.21
C HIS A 34 3.15 -13.42 -5.15
N ARG A 35 4.28 -13.86 -4.60
CA ARG A 35 5.67 -13.84 -5.11
C ARG A 35 5.91 -14.73 -6.34
N GLY A 36 5.27 -14.42 -7.44
CA GLY A 36 5.52 -15.03 -8.74
C GLY A 36 4.37 -14.69 -9.68
N ALA A 37 4.69 -14.19 -10.88
CA ALA A 37 3.66 -13.91 -11.87
C ALA A 37 2.80 -15.18 -12.04
N PRO A 38 1.45 -15.06 -12.07
CA PRO A 38 0.55 -16.21 -12.15
C PRO A 38 0.90 -17.17 -13.30
N ILE A 39 1.53 -16.64 -14.36
CA ILE A 39 2.03 -17.35 -15.54
C ILE A 39 3.02 -18.48 -15.21
N PHE A 40 3.80 -18.38 -14.12
CA PHE A 40 4.83 -19.39 -13.79
C PHE A 40 4.36 -20.43 -12.77
N LYS A 41 3.12 -20.33 -12.27
CA LYS A 41 2.58 -21.27 -11.28
C LYS A 41 2.16 -22.59 -11.89
N ASP A 42 1.77 -22.57 -13.16
CA ASP A 42 1.33 -23.76 -13.92
C ASP A 42 2.48 -24.40 -14.71
N LEU A 43 3.72 -23.94 -14.50
CA LEU A 43 4.92 -24.49 -15.11
C LEU A 43 5.68 -25.35 -14.09
N ASP A 44 6.02 -26.57 -14.46
CA ASP A 44 6.85 -27.47 -13.67
C ASP A 44 8.34 -27.05 -13.73
N LEU A 45 8.64 -25.90 -13.11
CA LEU A 45 9.99 -25.36 -13.05
C LEU A 45 10.86 -26.17 -12.11
N ASN A 46 12.08 -26.50 -12.54
CA ASN A 46 13.09 -27.07 -11.65
C ASN A 46 13.64 -26.00 -10.66
N LYS A 47 14.49 -26.42 -9.71
CA LYS A 47 15.00 -25.53 -8.65
C LYS A 47 15.82 -24.36 -9.21
N GLU A 48 16.65 -24.61 -10.22
CA GLU A 48 17.53 -23.62 -10.85
C GLU A 48 16.70 -22.59 -11.64
N GLN A 49 15.76 -23.07 -12.46
CA GLN A 49 14.82 -22.22 -13.20
C GLN A 49 14.01 -21.31 -12.27
N ARG A 50 13.56 -21.82 -11.12
CA ARG A 50 12.87 -20.98 -10.11
C ARG A 50 13.77 -19.90 -9.53
N GLN A 51 15.04 -20.20 -9.29
CA GLN A 51 16.00 -19.24 -8.78
C GLN A 51 16.28 -18.14 -9.81
N ASP A 52 16.50 -18.52 -11.06
CA ASP A 52 16.72 -17.56 -12.16
C ASP A 52 15.50 -16.69 -12.40
N MET A 53 14.31 -17.28 -12.39
CA MET A 53 13.06 -16.54 -12.49
C MET A 53 12.92 -15.52 -11.35
N ARG A 54 13.24 -15.93 -10.11
CA ARG A 54 13.21 -15.00 -8.97
C ARG A 54 14.22 -13.87 -9.11
N LYS A 55 15.41 -14.15 -9.65
CA LYS A 55 16.44 -13.14 -9.93
C LYS A 55 15.94 -12.14 -10.98
N LEU A 56 15.44 -12.63 -12.12
CA LEU A 56 14.89 -11.81 -13.20
C LEU A 56 13.73 -10.93 -12.73
N MET A 57 12.81 -11.47 -11.93
CA MET A 57 11.71 -10.69 -11.35
C MET A 57 12.23 -9.63 -10.37
N GLY A 58 13.25 -9.97 -9.58
CA GLY A 58 13.91 -9.03 -8.68
C GLY A 58 14.59 -7.88 -9.43
N GLU A 59 15.27 -8.18 -10.53
CA GLU A 59 15.91 -7.20 -11.41
C GLU A 59 14.86 -6.30 -12.08
N GLN A 60 13.78 -6.89 -12.63
CA GLN A 60 12.69 -6.12 -13.22
C GLN A 60 12.07 -5.14 -12.21
N MET A 61 11.85 -5.57 -10.96
CA MET A 61 11.33 -4.70 -9.91
C MET A 61 12.30 -3.55 -9.56
N LYS A 62 13.61 -3.82 -9.51
CA LYS A 62 14.63 -2.77 -9.33
C LYS A 62 14.61 -1.78 -10.49
N THR A 63 14.64 -2.28 -11.73
CA THR A 63 14.60 -1.43 -12.94
C THR A 63 13.37 -0.54 -12.96
N ARG A 64 12.17 -1.08 -12.64
CA ARG A 64 10.95 -0.28 -12.51
C ARG A 64 11.10 0.81 -11.46
N HIS A 65 11.62 0.47 -10.28
CA HIS A 65 11.85 1.44 -9.21
C HIS A 65 12.82 2.55 -9.65
N ASP A 66 13.93 2.20 -10.29
CA ASP A 66 14.95 3.16 -10.74
C ASP A 66 14.44 4.07 -11.87
N ILE A 67 13.63 3.54 -12.79
CA ILE A 67 12.93 4.36 -13.80
C ILE A 67 12.04 5.38 -13.10
N THR A 68 11.13 4.93 -12.23
CA THR A 68 10.21 5.84 -11.53
C THR A 68 10.98 6.88 -10.70
N LYS A 69 11.99 6.44 -9.95
CA LYS A 69 12.80 7.33 -9.12
C LYS A 69 13.45 8.44 -9.96
N ARG A 70 14.04 8.12 -11.11
CA ARG A 70 14.64 9.12 -12.01
C ARG A 70 13.67 10.19 -12.49
N TYR A 71 12.37 9.88 -12.61
CA TYR A 71 11.36 10.87 -12.96
C TYR A 71 10.86 11.64 -11.73
N LEU A 72 10.73 10.97 -10.58
CA LEU A 72 10.35 11.65 -9.34
C LEU A 72 11.43 12.61 -8.84
N ASP A 73 12.72 12.30 -9.06
CA ASP A 73 13.84 13.16 -8.68
C ASP A 73 13.85 14.48 -9.48
N LYS A 74 13.10 14.57 -10.59
CA LYS A 74 12.93 15.80 -11.38
C LYS A 74 11.84 16.72 -10.83
N LEU A 75 11.00 16.25 -9.91
CA LEU A 75 9.97 17.07 -9.27
C LEU A 75 10.66 18.15 -8.41
N PRO A 76 10.10 19.38 -8.36
CA PRO A 76 10.54 20.38 -7.39
C PRO A 76 10.46 19.84 -5.96
N GLU A 77 11.37 20.26 -5.07
CA GLU A 77 11.42 19.76 -3.69
C GLU A 77 10.09 19.90 -2.94
N LYS A 78 9.37 21.01 -3.18
CA LYS A 78 8.04 21.25 -2.60
C LYS A 78 7.03 20.17 -3.00
N GLU A 79 7.03 19.77 -4.27
CA GLU A 79 6.13 18.74 -4.78
C GLU A 79 6.53 17.35 -4.27
N GLN A 80 7.83 17.08 -4.16
CA GLN A 80 8.31 15.83 -3.54
C GLN A 80 7.89 15.74 -2.05
N GLN A 81 7.95 16.85 -1.32
CA GLN A 81 7.48 16.90 0.08
C GLN A 81 5.97 16.73 0.17
N ALA A 82 5.20 17.39 -0.70
CA ALA A 82 3.75 17.22 -0.77
C ALA A 82 3.37 15.76 -1.04
N MET A 83 3.99 15.12 -2.03
CA MET A 83 3.78 13.69 -2.32
C MET A 83 4.11 12.80 -1.10
N LYS A 84 5.23 13.04 -0.43
CA LYS A 84 5.61 12.29 0.79
C LYS A 84 4.57 12.47 1.90
N ALA A 85 4.07 13.68 2.10
CA ALA A 85 3.05 13.98 3.09
C ALA A 85 1.72 13.29 2.75
N GLU A 86 1.28 13.33 1.50
CA GLU A 86 0.07 12.65 1.03
C GLU A 86 0.15 11.14 1.20
N LEU A 87 1.27 10.52 0.84
CA LEU A 87 1.50 9.09 1.03
C LEU A 87 1.46 8.72 2.52
N LYS A 88 2.07 9.54 3.39
CA LYS A 88 2.02 9.33 4.84
C LYS A 88 0.59 9.45 5.38
N ALA A 89 -0.14 10.50 5.00
CA ALA A 89 -1.51 10.69 5.43
C ALA A 89 -2.43 9.55 4.98
N SER A 90 -2.27 9.07 3.74
CA SER A 90 -2.99 7.91 3.21
C SER A 90 -2.69 6.64 4.00
N PHE A 91 -1.41 6.37 4.29
CA PHE A 91 -0.98 5.24 5.10
C PHE A 91 -1.53 5.29 6.52
N ASP A 92 -1.40 6.44 7.21
CA ASP A 92 -1.88 6.62 8.58
C ASP A 92 -3.41 6.43 8.64
N LYS A 93 -4.14 6.95 7.65
CA LYS A 93 -5.60 6.75 7.52
C LYS A 93 -5.96 5.28 7.35
N GLN A 94 -5.31 4.57 6.44
CA GLN A 94 -5.53 3.14 6.23
C GLN A 94 -5.21 2.33 7.49
N GLN A 95 -4.13 2.67 8.17
CA GLN A 95 -3.72 2.02 9.40
C GLN A 95 -4.74 2.22 10.53
N ALA A 96 -5.24 3.44 10.72
CA ALA A 96 -6.30 3.73 11.68
C ALA A 96 -7.59 2.95 11.36
N ALA A 97 -7.97 2.90 10.08
CA ALA A 97 -9.13 2.11 9.63
C ALA A 97 -8.95 0.61 9.93
N MET A 98 -7.79 0.03 9.60
CA MET A 98 -7.47 -1.36 9.93
C MET A 98 -7.54 -1.61 11.44
N ARG A 99 -6.95 -0.72 12.25
CA ARG A 99 -6.95 -0.85 13.71
C ARG A 99 -8.37 -0.83 14.29
N SER A 100 -9.27 -0.02 13.72
CA SER A 100 -10.66 0.08 14.18
C SER A 100 -11.47 -1.21 13.99
N LEU A 101 -11.06 -2.07 13.05
CA LEU A 101 -11.69 -3.37 12.79
C LEU A 101 -11.19 -4.49 13.72
N LEU A 102 -10.17 -4.23 14.54
CA LEU A 102 -9.52 -5.23 15.39
C LEU A 102 -10.05 -5.20 16.83
N THR A 103 -10.10 -6.37 17.46
CA THR A 103 -10.40 -6.47 18.90
C THR A 103 -9.27 -5.84 19.75
N PRO A 104 -9.52 -5.47 21.03
CA PRO A 104 -8.49 -4.86 21.87
C PRO A 104 -7.20 -5.69 21.99
N GLU A 105 -7.31 -7.02 22.06
CA GLU A 105 -6.15 -7.92 22.10
C GLU A 105 -5.38 -7.95 20.76
N GLN A 106 -6.09 -7.92 19.64
CA GLN A 106 -5.49 -7.86 18.30
C GLN A 106 -4.81 -6.51 18.05
N GLN A 107 -5.40 -5.40 18.53
CA GLN A 107 -4.81 -4.06 18.44
C GLN A 107 -3.44 -4.00 19.12
N LYS A 108 -3.28 -4.60 20.32
CA LYS A 108 -1.98 -4.67 21.01
C LYS A 108 -0.90 -5.35 20.16
N LYS A 109 -1.25 -6.47 19.51
CA LYS A 109 -0.33 -7.18 18.60
C LYS A 109 -0.02 -6.35 17.36
N PHE A 110 -1.06 -5.73 16.77
CA PHE A 110 -0.92 -4.88 15.59
C PHE A 110 0.01 -3.69 15.86
N ASP A 111 -0.21 -2.94 16.94
CA ASP A 111 0.62 -1.80 17.31
C ASP A 111 2.07 -2.21 17.58
N ALA A 112 2.30 -3.35 18.23
CA ALA A 112 3.64 -3.91 18.42
C ALA A 112 4.33 -4.26 17.08
N HIS A 113 3.58 -4.82 16.13
CA HIS A 113 4.09 -5.11 14.79
C HIS A 113 4.44 -3.83 14.01
N VAL A 114 3.59 -2.80 14.08
CA VAL A 114 3.84 -1.50 13.45
C VAL A 114 5.14 -0.91 13.99
N LYS A 115 5.30 -0.84 15.32
CA LYS A 115 6.53 -0.30 15.94
C LYS A 115 7.78 -1.05 15.47
N LYS A 116 7.73 -2.38 15.45
CA LYS A 116 8.85 -3.22 14.95
C LYS A 116 9.16 -2.95 13.47
N MET A 117 8.15 -2.64 12.66
CA MET A 117 8.34 -2.30 11.25
C MET A 117 9.00 -0.92 11.09
N GLU A 118 8.63 0.06 11.91
CA GLU A 118 9.27 1.38 11.95
C GLU A 118 10.73 1.28 12.36
N GLU A 119 11.05 0.53 13.41
CA GLU A 119 12.43 0.27 13.84
C GLU A 119 13.26 -0.37 12.73
N ARG A 120 12.69 -1.38 12.04
CA ARG A 120 13.35 -2.02 10.89
C ARG A 120 13.56 -1.07 9.72
N ARG A 121 12.62 -0.16 9.46
CA ARG A 121 12.76 0.87 8.42
C ARG A 121 13.88 1.84 8.79
N ALA A 122 13.88 2.35 10.01
CA ALA A 122 14.92 3.26 10.51
C ALA A 122 16.31 2.60 10.46
N ALA A 123 16.45 1.35 10.91
CA ALA A 123 17.70 0.60 10.84
C ALA A 123 18.19 0.42 9.39
N LYS A 124 17.30 0.11 8.45
CA LYS A 124 17.64 0.02 7.03
C LYS A 124 18.06 1.36 6.43
N HIS A 125 17.40 2.45 6.81
CA HIS A 125 17.79 3.79 6.36
C HIS A 125 19.18 4.16 6.87
N LYS A 126 19.46 3.89 8.16
CA LYS A 126 20.78 4.11 8.76
C LYS A 126 21.86 3.28 8.08
N ALA A 127 21.63 1.97 7.91
CA ALA A 127 22.58 1.08 7.23
C ALA A 127 22.86 1.53 5.79
N LYS A 128 21.83 1.96 5.04
CA LYS A 128 22.02 2.51 3.69
C LYS A 128 22.89 3.77 3.69
N ALA A 129 22.62 4.71 4.60
CA ALA A 129 23.41 5.94 4.73
C ALA A 129 24.88 5.63 5.08
N GLU A 130 25.12 4.70 6.01
CA GLU A 130 26.49 4.26 6.36
C GLU A 130 27.21 3.56 5.20
N THR A 131 26.51 2.75 4.40
CA THR A 131 27.11 2.13 3.20
C THR A 131 27.44 3.14 2.11
N GLN A 132 26.62 4.19 1.95
CA GLN A 132 26.86 5.25 0.96
C GLN A 132 28.04 6.13 1.38
N ALA A 133 28.11 6.51 2.66
CA ALA A 133 29.23 7.29 3.20
C ALA A 133 30.59 6.56 3.19
N LYS A 134 30.60 5.23 3.05
CA LYS A 134 31.83 4.42 2.90
C LYS A 134 32.21 4.14 1.45
N ALA A 135 31.31 4.42 0.51
CA ALA A 135 31.53 4.22 -0.93
C ALA A 135 31.96 5.52 -1.64
N GLU A 136 31.92 6.65 -0.93
CA GLU A 136 32.46 7.96 -1.29
C GLU A 136 33.84 8.16 -0.64
#